data_AF-A0A7I4FAL5-F1
#
_entry.id   AF-A0A7I4FAL5-F1
#
_cell.length_a   1.000
_cell.length_b   1.000
_cell.length_c   1.000
_cell.angle_alpha   90.00
_cell.angle_beta   90.00
_cell.angle_gamma   90.00
#
_symmetry.space_group_name_H-M   'P 1'
#
loop_
_entity.id
_entity.type
_entity.pdbx_description
1 polymer ?
#
loop_
_entity_poly.entity_id
_entity_poly.type
_entity_poly.pdbx_seq_one_letter_code
_entity_poly.pdbx_strand_id
1 'polypeptide(L)'
;MDGTQQMSHHRQSYTENEGMSFLTGALAVGMVPNLLRINLQGNPISSKGRELLAGLYHLRKQLLVEYDMVEEPSEGESDLSVADDLQENFPRSKWIGNCTEANGPEDPEAQDLFSSAQRQRACDPHLLEEQAELLMQVLQQSATKSMSPAELASNLKQLGGVLTHLLEIHREKLPEWASADQLPKGLKEVVENIKTLTLMLDLPAAPHQSQRRTEEASAGLHRIAVVNVLGQLLGAGCPAIDGLLLIQAVPSRLIALFFQYPWNSMLQAALCKCFLAVLDRPGTLVCSAILAGGTGLPTLCAKVGSECATLVMSNRPGYAGYIVKLSKTLQVLGEKDASVNELLQQSDQWVIFAGVDGLLSKLVTEQTGHLGGPKPVLARSMAPFFQNNPGSCRTDDPFLFKSNDAFNS
;
A
#
# COMPACT_ATOMS: atom_id res chain seq x y z
N MET A 1 13.70 37.15 -46.97
CA MET A 1 14.49 36.26 -46.11
C MET A 1 14.03 36.53 -44.69
N ASP A 2 13.01 35.80 -44.25
CA ASP A 2 12.52 35.82 -42.87
C ASP A 2 12.39 34.36 -42.45
N GLY A 3 13.22 33.95 -41.50
CA GLY A 3 13.33 32.58 -41.02
C GLY A 3 12.97 32.52 -39.55
N THR A 4 11.69 32.46 -39.25
CA THR A 4 11.18 32.12 -37.92
C THR A 4 11.20 30.60 -37.79
N GLN A 5 12.23 30.04 -37.15
CA GLN A 5 12.23 28.64 -36.74
C GLN A 5 11.26 28.45 -35.57
N GLN A 6 10.08 27.90 -35.86
CA GLN A 6 9.25 27.21 -34.87
C GLN A 6 9.95 25.91 -34.49
N MET A 7 10.56 25.86 -33.29
CA MET A 7 10.89 24.59 -32.66
C MET A 7 9.60 23.96 -32.13
N SER A 8 9.01 23.07 -32.94
CA SER A 8 8.04 22.10 -32.47
C SER A 8 8.72 21.15 -31.50
N HIS A 9 8.43 21.29 -30.21
CA HIS A 9 8.77 20.28 -29.22
C HIS A 9 7.99 18.99 -29.52
N HIS A 10 8.57 18.09 -30.31
CA HIS A 10 8.25 16.67 -30.25
C HIS A 10 8.66 16.14 -28.87
N ARG A 11 7.72 16.17 -27.91
CA ARG A 11 7.76 15.28 -26.76
C ARG A 11 7.45 13.87 -27.28
N GLN A 12 8.47 13.15 -27.71
CA GLN A 12 8.40 11.68 -27.79
C GLN A 12 8.41 11.16 -26.35
N SER A 13 7.24 10.70 -25.89
CA SER A 13 7.03 9.94 -24.65
C SER A 13 7.71 8.58 -24.77
N TYR A 14 8.99 8.50 -24.45
CA TYR A 14 9.63 7.24 -24.06
C TYR A 14 8.95 6.74 -22.77
N THR A 15 7.81 6.06 -22.87
CA THR A 15 7.15 5.26 -21.81
C THR A 15 5.77 4.68 -22.19
N GLU A 16 5.26 4.87 -23.42
CA GLU A 16 3.92 4.34 -23.76
C GLU A 16 3.85 2.80 -23.76
N ASN A 17 4.85 2.12 -24.32
CA ASN A 17 4.84 0.65 -24.42
C ASN A 17 5.28 -0.05 -23.13
N GLU A 18 6.31 0.47 -22.47
CA GLU A 18 6.80 -0.08 -21.20
C GLU A 18 5.81 0.16 -20.06
N GLY A 19 5.17 1.32 -20.02
CA GLY A 19 4.10 1.62 -19.07
C GLY A 19 2.89 0.70 -19.26
N MET A 20 2.51 0.42 -20.52
CA MET A 20 1.43 -0.51 -20.82
C MET A 20 1.78 -1.95 -20.45
N SER A 21 3.00 -2.41 -20.74
CA SER A 21 3.49 -3.73 -20.34
C SER A 21 3.55 -3.90 -18.82
N PHE A 22 3.97 -2.85 -18.10
CA PHE A 22 3.96 -2.81 -16.64
C PHE A 22 2.54 -2.89 -16.08
N LEU A 23 1.62 -2.09 -16.62
CA LEU A 23 0.22 -2.05 -16.20
C LEU A 23 -0.46 -3.41 -16.41
N THR A 24 -0.31 -4.01 -17.59
CA THR A 24 -0.91 -5.31 -17.89
C THR A 24 -0.29 -6.42 -17.06
N GLY A 25 1.03 -6.41 -16.84
CA GLY A 25 1.71 -7.35 -15.96
C GLY A 25 1.21 -7.26 -14.51
N ALA A 26 1.09 -6.06 -13.94
CA ALA A 26 0.59 -5.87 -12.58
C ALA A 26 -0.87 -6.33 -12.42
N LEU A 27 -1.69 -6.12 -13.46
CA LEU A 27 -3.09 -6.55 -13.48
C LEU A 27 -3.23 -8.06 -13.64
N ALA A 28 -2.39 -8.69 -14.48
CA ALA A 28 -2.37 -10.13 -14.73
C ALA A 28 -1.93 -10.93 -13.50
N VAL A 29 -0.92 -10.45 -12.76
CA VAL A 29 -0.41 -11.06 -11.52
C VAL A 29 -1.39 -10.85 -10.34
N GLY A 30 -2.50 -10.14 -10.56
CA GLY A 30 -3.54 -9.95 -9.55
C GLY A 30 -3.10 -9.05 -8.41
N MET A 31 -2.16 -8.13 -8.64
CA MET A 31 -1.70 -7.17 -7.61
C MET A 31 -2.82 -6.21 -7.18
N VAL A 32 -3.81 -6.02 -8.05
CA VAL A 32 -5.05 -5.30 -7.75
C VAL A 32 -6.24 -6.24 -7.99
N PRO A 33 -6.40 -7.30 -7.17
CA PRO A 33 -7.34 -8.39 -7.45
C PRO A 33 -8.80 -7.93 -7.34
N ASN A 34 -9.03 -6.79 -6.68
CA ASN A 34 -10.35 -6.18 -6.51
C ASN A 34 -10.65 -5.08 -7.53
N LEU A 35 -9.72 -4.79 -8.47
CA LEU A 35 -10.00 -3.89 -9.57
C LEU A 35 -10.94 -4.60 -10.56
N LEU A 36 -12.10 -3.99 -10.80
CA LEU A 36 -13.15 -4.52 -11.69
C LEU A 36 -13.31 -3.70 -12.97
N ARG A 37 -12.88 -2.44 -12.97
CA ARG A 37 -12.94 -1.57 -14.15
C ARG A 37 -11.74 -0.65 -14.19
N ILE A 38 -11.14 -0.49 -15.37
CA ILE A 38 -10.10 0.49 -15.66
C ILE A 38 -10.47 1.24 -16.93
N ASN A 39 -10.49 2.57 -16.87
CA ASN A 39 -10.74 3.42 -18.03
C ASN A 39 -9.43 4.06 -18.47
N LEU A 40 -9.03 3.76 -19.70
CA LEU A 40 -7.82 4.22 -20.38
C LEU A 40 -8.17 5.08 -21.62
N GLN A 41 -9.44 5.44 -21.83
CA GLN A 41 -9.87 6.35 -22.90
C GLN A 41 -9.17 7.71 -22.79
N GLY A 42 -8.85 8.31 -23.93
CA GLY A 42 -8.10 9.57 -24.02
C GLY A 42 -6.59 9.46 -23.77
N ASN A 43 -6.05 8.25 -23.57
CA ASN A 43 -4.60 8.01 -23.51
C ASN A 43 -4.06 7.54 -24.87
N PRO A 44 -2.86 7.97 -25.29
CA PRO A 44 -2.20 7.45 -26.48
C PRO A 44 -1.77 6.00 -26.22
N ILE A 45 -2.54 5.04 -26.75
CA ILE A 45 -2.25 3.60 -26.62
C ILE A 45 -1.82 3.05 -27.99
N SER A 46 -0.61 2.50 -28.03
CA SER A 46 -0.04 1.86 -29.23
C SER A 46 -0.76 0.54 -29.59
N SER A 47 -0.58 0.06 -30.82
CA SER A 47 -1.10 -1.24 -31.28
C SER A 47 -0.64 -2.40 -30.38
N LYS A 48 0.65 -2.42 -30.01
CA LYS A 48 1.22 -3.42 -29.10
C LYS A 48 0.62 -3.34 -27.69
N GLY A 49 0.31 -2.14 -27.20
CA GLY A 49 -0.41 -1.95 -25.93
C GLY A 49 -1.84 -2.51 -25.96
N ARG A 50 -2.53 -2.41 -27.11
CA ARG A 50 -3.87 -2.97 -27.31
C ARG A 50 -3.86 -4.51 -27.34
N GLU A 51 -2.87 -5.13 -27.97
CA GLU A 51 -2.68 -6.59 -27.95
C GLU A 51 -2.48 -7.12 -26.52
N LEU A 52 -1.66 -6.42 -25.71
CA LEU A 52 -1.45 -6.76 -24.30
C LEU A 52 -2.72 -6.61 -23.46
N LEU A 53 -3.54 -5.60 -23.73
CA LEU A 53 -4.84 -5.42 -23.07
C LEU A 53 -5.86 -6.48 -23.48
N ALA A 54 -5.87 -6.90 -24.74
CA ALA A 54 -6.71 -7.98 -25.23
C ALA A 54 -6.36 -9.32 -24.54
N GLY A 55 -5.07 -9.63 -24.38
CA GLY A 55 -4.61 -10.80 -23.62
C GLY A 55 -5.03 -10.78 -22.14
N LEU A 56 -5.10 -9.60 -21.52
CA LEU A 56 -5.51 -9.43 -20.13
C LEU A 56 -6.95 -9.89 -19.86
N TYR A 57 -7.86 -9.75 -20.83
CA TYR A 57 -9.25 -10.17 -20.71
C TYR A 57 -9.37 -11.68 -20.45
N HIS A 58 -8.51 -12.48 -21.08
CA HIS A 58 -8.48 -13.93 -20.87
C HIS A 58 -7.97 -14.31 -19.47
N LEU A 59 -7.03 -13.55 -18.93
CA LEU A 59 -6.45 -13.77 -17.60
C LEU A 59 -7.36 -13.26 -16.47
N ARG A 60 -8.13 -12.19 -16.71
CA ARG A 60 -9.06 -11.61 -15.73
C ARG A 60 -10.41 -11.28 -16.33
N LYS A 61 -11.23 -12.31 -16.52
CA LYS A 61 -12.62 -12.22 -17.07
C LYS A 61 -13.55 -11.24 -16.34
N GLN A 62 -13.24 -10.89 -15.08
CA GLN A 62 -14.05 -9.98 -14.26
C GLN A 62 -13.58 -8.51 -14.35
N LEU A 63 -12.47 -8.23 -15.04
CA LEU A 63 -11.91 -6.88 -15.20
C LEU A 63 -12.37 -6.28 -16.54
N LEU A 64 -13.15 -5.21 -16.47
CA LEU A 64 -13.56 -4.40 -17.61
C LEU A 64 -12.47 -3.37 -17.95
N VAL A 65 -11.88 -3.45 -19.13
CA VAL A 65 -10.91 -2.47 -19.63
C VAL A 65 -11.58 -1.64 -20.71
N GLU A 66 -11.65 -0.33 -20.53
CA GLU A 66 -12.20 0.60 -21.52
C GLU A 66 -11.06 1.41 -22.14
N TYR A 67 -10.94 1.37 -23.46
CA TYR A 67 -9.98 2.17 -24.23
C TYR A 67 -10.57 2.49 -25.60
N ASP A 68 -10.05 3.54 -26.25
CA ASP A 68 -10.57 3.99 -27.53
C ASP A 68 -10.18 3.00 -28.64
N MET A 69 -11.20 2.33 -29.20
CA MET A 69 -11.03 1.48 -30.37
C MET A 69 -10.97 2.38 -31.60
N VAL A 70 -9.76 2.57 -32.15
CA VAL A 70 -9.64 3.05 -33.53
C VAL A 70 -9.94 1.84 -34.41
N GLU A 71 -11.08 1.86 -35.10
CA GLU A 71 -11.42 0.89 -36.15
C GLU A 71 -10.34 0.93 -37.23
N GLU A 72 -9.69 -0.20 -37.50
CA GLU A 72 -9.00 -0.52 -38.76
C GLU A 72 -8.75 -2.04 -38.84
N PRO A 73 -8.65 -2.62 -40.06
CA PRO A 73 -9.59 -3.62 -40.55
C PRO A 73 -9.22 -5.07 -40.24
N SER A 74 -10.25 -5.92 -40.34
CA SER A 74 -10.18 -7.37 -40.34
C SER A 74 -9.17 -7.92 -41.35
N GLU A 75 -8.26 -8.79 -40.91
CA GLU A 75 -7.96 -10.10 -41.51
C GLU A 75 -6.72 -10.74 -40.85
N GLY A 76 -6.80 -12.05 -40.62
CA GLY A 76 -5.67 -12.91 -40.27
C GLY A 76 -5.78 -13.53 -38.88
N GLU A 77 -6.20 -14.80 -38.83
CA GLU A 77 -5.95 -15.69 -37.69
C GLU A 77 -4.46 -15.63 -37.33
N SER A 78 -4.12 -15.07 -36.16
CA SER A 78 -2.75 -15.09 -35.64
C SER A 78 -2.65 -16.04 -34.46
N ASP A 79 -1.64 -16.90 -34.57
CA ASP A 79 -1.38 -18.09 -33.77
C ASP A 79 -1.51 -17.91 -32.25
N LEU A 80 -2.20 -18.87 -31.63
CA LEU A 80 -2.45 -19.00 -30.19
C LEU A 80 -1.22 -19.47 -29.39
N SER A 81 0.00 -19.32 -29.89
CA SER A 81 1.22 -19.77 -29.19
C SER A 81 1.73 -18.80 -28.11
N VAL A 82 1.27 -17.55 -28.10
CA VAL A 82 1.77 -16.51 -27.18
C VAL A 82 1.22 -16.67 -25.74
N ALA A 83 0.09 -17.39 -25.58
CA ALA A 83 -0.54 -17.58 -24.27
C ALA A 83 0.24 -18.57 -23.37
N ASP A 84 0.88 -19.59 -23.95
CA ASP A 84 1.71 -20.55 -23.20
C ASP A 84 3.07 -19.95 -22.82
N ASP A 85 3.66 -19.10 -23.68
CA ASP A 85 4.93 -18.42 -23.39
C ASP A 85 4.84 -17.45 -22.21
N LEU A 86 3.67 -16.85 -21.97
CA LEU A 86 3.44 -15.94 -20.84
C LEU A 86 3.33 -16.66 -19.49
N GLN A 87 3.04 -17.96 -19.49
CA GLN A 87 2.85 -18.75 -18.28
C GLN A 87 4.15 -19.40 -17.81
N GLU A 88 5.04 -19.79 -18.73
CA GLU A 88 6.31 -20.46 -18.41
C GLU A 88 7.54 -19.53 -18.37
N ASN A 89 7.56 -18.41 -19.11
CA ASN A 89 8.72 -17.51 -19.16
C ASN A 89 8.61 -16.23 -18.32
N PHE A 90 7.58 -16.09 -17.46
CA PHE A 90 7.52 -14.95 -16.53
C PHE A 90 8.45 -15.18 -15.33
N PRO A 91 9.62 -14.52 -15.25
CA PRO A 91 10.59 -14.79 -14.21
C PRO A 91 10.14 -14.04 -12.95
N ARG A 92 9.36 -14.71 -12.09
CA ARG A 92 8.98 -14.20 -10.76
C ARG A 92 10.19 -13.74 -9.93
N SER A 93 11.39 -14.24 -10.24
CA SER A 93 12.66 -13.90 -9.60
C SER A 93 13.38 -12.67 -10.20
N LYS A 94 13.10 -12.27 -11.46
CA LYS A 94 13.75 -11.09 -12.09
C LYS A 94 13.05 -9.76 -11.74
N TRP A 95 11.84 -9.80 -11.16
CA TRP A 95 11.06 -8.58 -10.86
C TRP A 95 11.64 -7.72 -9.72
N ILE A 96 12.36 -8.31 -8.76
CA ILE A 96 13.08 -7.53 -7.72
C ILE A 96 14.42 -7.01 -8.25
N GLY A 97 15.08 -7.73 -9.16
CA GLY A 97 16.42 -7.40 -9.66
C GLY A 97 16.46 -6.23 -10.63
N ASN A 98 15.44 -6.05 -11.49
CA ASN A 98 15.46 -5.01 -12.52
C ASN A 98 15.09 -3.59 -12.01
N CYS A 99 14.86 -3.42 -10.70
CA CYS A 99 14.71 -2.11 -10.06
C CYS A 99 16.06 -1.51 -9.59
N THR A 100 17.18 -2.19 -9.85
CA THR A 100 18.54 -1.70 -9.63
C THR A 100 19.40 -2.08 -10.83
N GLU A 101 20.06 -1.10 -11.45
CA GLU A 101 20.97 -1.35 -12.58
C GLU A 101 22.04 -2.38 -12.19
N ALA A 102 22.01 -3.55 -12.81
CA ALA A 102 23.13 -4.48 -12.80
C ALA A 102 23.19 -5.19 -14.16
N ASN A 103 23.92 -4.58 -15.10
CA ASN A 103 24.35 -5.25 -16.31
C ASN A 103 25.42 -6.30 -15.94
N GLY A 104 25.17 -7.56 -16.29
CA GLY A 104 26.15 -8.65 -16.17
C GLY A 104 25.75 -9.83 -17.07
N PRO A 105 26.73 -10.48 -17.76
CA PRO A 105 26.46 -11.38 -18.88
C PRO A 105 25.80 -12.69 -18.45
N GLU A 106 24.96 -13.19 -19.35
CA GLU A 106 24.10 -14.35 -19.20
C GLU A 106 24.89 -15.64 -19.46
N ASP A 107 25.26 -16.35 -18.40
CA ASP A 107 25.69 -17.75 -18.47
C ASP A 107 24.96 -18.56 -17.38
N PRO A 108 24.02 -19.46 -17.74
CA PRO A 108 23.12 -20.14 -16.80
C PRO A 108 23.83 -21.01 -15.75
N GLU A 109 24.95 -21.65 -16.10
CA GLU A 109 25.68 -22.53 -15.18
C GLU A 109 26.57 -21.74 -14.21
N ALA A 110 27.08 -20.57 -14.62
CA ALA A 110 27.78 -19.67 -13.72
C ALA A 110 26.82 -18.95 -12.75
N GLN A 111 25.58 -18.67 -13.17
CA GLN A 111 24.55 -18.03 -12.34
C GLN A 111 24.07 -18.90 -11.17
N ASP A 112 24.03 -20.21 -11.29
CA ASP A 112 23.56 -21.07 -10.19
C ASP A 112 24.60 -21.20 -9.08
N LEU A 113 25.89 -21.25 -9.43
CA LEU A 113 27.01 -21.21 -8.48
C LEU A 113 27.24 -19.80 -7.89
N PHE A 114 27.08 -18.74 -8.69
CA PHE A 114 27.14 -17.37 -8.18
C PHE A 114 25.94 -16.99 -7.31
N SER A 115 24.72 -17.44 -7.64
CA SER A 115 23.51 -17.11 -6.89
C SER A 115 23.40 -17.90 -5.58
N SER A 116 23.89 -19.14 -5.53
CA SER A 116 24.02 -19.89 -4.29
C SER A 116 25.10 -19.28 -3.38
N ALA A 117 26.26 -18.88 -3.93
CA ALA A 117 27.29 -18.16 -3.19
C ALA A 117 26.86 -16.74 -2.76
N GLN A 118 26.08 -16.01 -3.56
CA GLN A 118 25.51 -14.71 -3.20
C GLN A 118 24.37 -14.81 -2.20
N ARG A 119 23.53 -15.85 -2.24
CA ARG A 119 22.52 -16.12 -1.20
C ARG A 119 23.18 -16.57 0.10
N GLN A 120 24.26 -17.36 0.03
CA GLN A 120 25.06 -17.73 1.21
C GLN A 120 25.81 -16.53 1.79
N ARG A 121 26.35 -15.62 0.97
CA ARG A 121 26.94 -14.34 1.42
C ARG A 121 25.88 -13.33 1.92
N ALA A 122 24.67 -13.33 1.35
CA ALA A 122 23.55 -12.52 1.81
C ALA A 122 22.92 -13.00 3.13
N CYS A 123 23.35 -14.17 3.62
CA CYS A 123 22.95 -14.75 4.90
C CYS A 123 24.13 -14.90 5.86
N ASP A 124 25.31 -14.37 5.55
CA ASP A 124 26.41 -14.31 6.52
C ASP A 124 26.06 -13.28 7.60
N PRO A 125 25.83 -13.69 8.86
CA PRO A 125 25.46 -12.78 9.92
C PRO A 125 26.49 -11.65 10.11
N HIS A 126 27.78 -11.94 9.92
CA HIS A 126 28.83 -10.94 10.12
C HIS A 126 28.76 -9.82 9.07
N LEU A 127 28.52 -10.17 7.79
CA LEU A 127 28.38 -9.19 6.71
C LEU A 127 27.12 -8.34 6.90
N LEU A 128 26.02 -8.95 7.35
CA LEU A 128 24.79 -8.22 7.67
C LEU A 128 24.99 -7.25 8.85
N GLU A 129 25.74 -7.66 9.87
CA GLU A 129 26.08 -6.80 11.00
C GLU A 129 26.93 -5.59 10.56
N GLU A 130 27.99 -5.80 9.78
CA GLU A 130 28.81 -4.72 9.22
C GLU A 130 27.99 -3.78 8.33
N GLN A 131 27.08 -4.32 7.52
CA GLN A 131 26.21 -3.52 6.66
C GLN A 131 25.23 -2.67 7.47
N ALA A 132 24.65 -3.21 8.55
CA ALA A 132 23.79 -2.46 9.46
C ALA A 132 24.55 -1.29 10.10
N GLU A 133 25.79 -1.51 10.57
CA GLU A 133 26.63 -0.46 11.14
C GLU A 133 26.94 0.65 10.13
N LEU A 134 27.38 0.28 8.93
CA LEU A 134 27.72 1.25 7.88
C LEU A 134 26.51 2.11 7.51
N LEU A 135 25.34 1.48 7.33
CA LEU A 135 24.10 2.19 7.02
C LEU A 135 23.69 3.12 8.16
N MET A 136 23.82 2.69 9.42
CA MET A 136 23.55 3.55 10.57
C MET A 136 24.50 4.75 10.65
N GLN A 137 25.78 4.57 10.36
CA GLN A 137 26.75 5.68 10.30
C GLN A 137 26.39 6.68 9.19
N VAL A 138 26.00 6.20 8.00
CA VAL A 138 25.52 7.06 6.90
C VAL A 138 24.27 7.84 7.32
N LEU A 139 23.35 7.20 8.04
CA LEU A 139 22.11 7.81 8.55
C LEU A 139 22.38 8.82 9.67
N GLN A 140 23.37 8.60 10.54
CA GLN A 140 23.80 9.61 11.51
C GLN A 140 24.39 10.84 10.81
N GLN A 141 25.19 10.63 9.77
CA GLN A 141 25.78 11.73 9.00
C GLN A 141 24.72 12.53 8.24
N SER A 142 23.63 11.91 7.79
CA SER A 142 22.53 12.62 7.11
C SER A 142 21.76 13.56 8.04
N ALA A 143 21.86 13.39 9.36
CA ALA A 143 21.34 14.37 10.33
C ALA A 143 22.17 15.67 10.37
N THR A 144 23.40 15.66 9.82
CA THR A 144 24.33 16.80 9.81
C THR A 144 24.64 17.35 8.41
N LYS A 145 24.51 16.52 7.37
CA LYS A 145 24.71 16.89 5.95
C LYS A 145 23.36 16.91 5.23
N SER A 146 23.18 17.82 4.27
CA SER A 146 21.96 17.89 3.46
C SER A 146 21.84 16.70 2.50
N MET A 147 21.38 15.55 2.99
CA MET A 147 21.00 14.40 2.18
C MET A 147 19.61 14.61 1.58
N SER A 148 19.38 14.18 0.33
CA SER A 148 18.05 14.27 -0.26
C SER A 148 17.07 13.29 0.42
N PRO A 149 15.76 13.60 0.46
CA PRO A 149 14.76 12.66 1.01
C PRO A 149 14.73 11.30 0.30
N ALA A 150 15.10 11.25 -0.99
CA ALA A 150 15.14 10.01 -1.77
C ALA A 150 16.31 9.11 -1.36
N GLU A 151 17.51 9.68 -1.20
CA GLU A 151 18.69 8.96 -0.71
C GLU A 151 18.46 8.47 0.73
N LEU A 152 17.88 9.33 1.58
CA LEU A 152 17.53 8.95 2.94
C LEU A 152 16.56 7.75 2.96
N ALA A 153 15.51 7.80 2.14
CA ALA A 153 14.56 6.70 2.03
C ALA A 153 15.21 5.42 1.47
N SER A 154 16.16 5.53 0.54
CA SER A 154 16.91 4.38 0.00
C SER A 154 17.75 3.69 1.09
N ASN A 155 18.54 4.46 1.83
CA ASN A 155 19.39 3.94 2.91
C ASN A 155 18.55 3.28 4.03
N LEU A 156 17.42 3.89 4.40
CA LEU A 156 16.49 3.32 5.37
C LEU A 156 15.84 2.02 4.89
N LYS A 157 15.51 1.92 3.59
CA LYS A 157 14.97 0.68 3.01
C LYS A 157 16.02 -0.44 3.02
N GLN A 158 17.26 -0.13 2.68
CA GLN A 158 18.37 -1.09 2.76
C GLN A 158 18.56 -1.56 4.20
N LEU A 159 18.56 -0.63 5.16
CA LEU A 159 18.65 -0.97 6.58
C LEU A 159 17.51 -1.88 7.02
N GLY A 160 16.27 -1.60 6.62
CA GLY A 160 15.12 -2.45 6.92
C GLY A 160 15.22 -3.86 6.30
N GLY A 161 15.87 -3.98 5.14
CA GLY A 161 16.19 -5.28 4.53
C GLY A 161 17.17 -6.07 5.38
N VAL A 162 18.30 -5.46 5.74
CA VAL A 162 19.33 -6.05 6.60
C VAL A 162 18.75 -6.44 7.96
N LEU A 163 17.97 -5.56 8.57
CA LEU A 163 17.36 -5.79 9.88
C LEU A 163 16.37 -6.96 9.86
N THR A 164 15.62 -7.14 8.77
CA THR A 164 14.72 -8.31 8.61
C THR A 164 15.51 -9.60 8.70
N HIS A 165 16.65 -9.68 8.01
CA HIS A 165 17.50 -10.87 8.03
C HIS A 165 18.16 -11.09 9.40
N LEU A 166 18.71 -10.03 10.02
CA LEU A 166 19.30 -10.14 11.36
C LEU A 166 18.30 -10.61 12.41
N LEU A 167 17.08 -10.05 12.41
CA LEU A 167 16.04 -10.47 13.35
C LEU A 167 15.58 -11.91 13.11
N GLU A 168 15.52 -12.38 11.86
CA GLU A 168 15.16 -13.77 11.57
C GLU A 168 16.27 -14.74 11.98
N ILE A 169 17.54 -14.44 11.68
CA ILE A 169 18.71 -15.25 12.08
C ILE A 169 18.73 -15.42 13.60
N HIS A 170 18.40 -14.38 14.34
CA HIS A 170 18.45 -14.37 15.80
C HIS A 170 17.11 -14.61 16.48
N ARG A 171 16.07 -15.01 15.74
CA ARG A 171 14.69 -15.10 16.22
C ARG A 171 14.55 -15.88 17.53
N GLU A 172 15.27 -16.99 17.66
CA GLU A 172 15.22 -17.86 18.84
C GLU A 172 15.86 -17.21 20.08
N LYS A 173 16.84 -16.32 19.89
CA LYS A 173 17.57 -15.63 20.97
C LYS A 173 16.94 -14.31 21.39
N LEU A 174 16.05 -13.73 20.57
CA LEU A 174 15.39 -12.45 20.85
C LEU A 174 14.75 -12.38 22.26
N PRO A 175 14.05 -13.42 22.77
CA PRO A 175 13.44 -13.36 24.09
C PRO A 175 14.45 -13.36 25.25
N GLU A 176 15.70 -13.80 25.01
CA GLU A 176 16.73 -13.97 26.05
C GLU A 176 17.53 -12.70 26.30
N TRP A 177 17.55 -11.77 25.33
CA TRP A 177 18.32 -10.54 25.43
C TRP A 177 17.62 -9.49 26.27
N ALA A 178 18.08 -9.33 27.51
CA ALA A 178 17.58 -8.38 28.48
C ALA A 178 18.28 -7.02 28.43
N SER A 179 19.50 -6.94 27.88
CA SER A 179 20.25 -5.68 27.74
C SER A 179 20.87 -5.51 26.35
N ALA A 180 21.14 -4.25 25.97
CA ALA A 180 21.73 -3.91 24.68
C ALA A 180 23.13 -4.52 24.47
N ASP A 181 23.87 -4.78 25.55
CA ASP A 181 25.21 -5.39 25.48
C ASP A 181 25.18 -6.86 25.03
N GLN A 182 24.02 -7.51 25.09
CA GLN A 182 23.84 -8.89 24.62
C GLN A 182 23.47 -8.96 23.14
N LEU A 183 23.16 -7.82 22.52
CA LEU A 183 22.77 -7.75 21.11
C LEU A 183 24.01 -7.95 20.21
N PRO A 184 23.84 -8.64 19.07
CA PRO A 184 24.83 -8.67 17.99
C PRO A 184 25.18 -7.26 17.54
N LYS A 185 26.40 -7.06 17.04
CA LYS A 185 27.02 -5.74 16.88
C LYS A 185 26.19 -4.83 15.98
N GLY A 186 25.72 -5.35 14.84
CA GLY A 186 24.86 -4.61 13.93
C GLY A 186 23.48 -4.27 14.50
N LEU A 187 22.85 -5.17 15.26
CA LEU A 187 21.58 -4.89 15.95
C LEU A 187 21.77 -3.86 17.06
N LYS A 188 22.85 -3.98 17.84
CA LYS A 188 23.21 -3.05 18.90
C LYS A 188 23.34 -1.63 18.35
N GLU A 189 24.09 -1.45 17.26
CA GLU A 189 24.29 -0.14 16.63
C GLU A 189 22.96 0.50 16.19
N VAL A 190 22.05 -0.28 15.60
CA VAL A 190 20.72 0.23 15.20
C VAL A 190 19.91 0.68 16.42
N VAL A 191 19.88 -0.13 17.47
CA VAL A 191 19.03 0.09 18.65
C VAL A 191 19.56 1.25 19.51
N GLU A 192 20.89 1.38 19.65
CA GLU A 192 21.51 2.52 20.34
C GLU A 192 21.24 3.86 19.61
N ASN A 193 20.91 3.80 18.32
CA ASN A 193 20.63 4.95 17.48
C ASN A 193 19.15 5.16 17.15
N ILE A 194 18.23 4.55 17.92
CA ILE A 194 16.78 4.78 17.76
C ILE A 194 16.46 6.28 17.79
N LYS A 195 17.13 7.07 18.65
CA LYS A 195 16.91 8.53 18.72
C LYS A 195 17.10 9.19 17.35
N THR A 196 18.14 8.83 16.61
CA THR A 196 18.41 9.32 15.25
C THR A 196 17.27 8.96 14.30
N LEU A 197 16.82 7.71 14.32
CA LEU A 197 15.67 7.27 13.52
C LEU A 197 14.40 8.06 13.86
N THR A 198 14.15 8.32 15.15
CA THR A 198 12.98 9.10 15.55
C THR A 198 13.06 10.56 15.12
N LEU A 199 14.23 11.18 15.13
CA LEU A 199 14.42 12.55 14.59
C LEU A 199 14.13 12.61 13.08
N MET A 200 14.39 11.53 12.35
CA MET A 200 14.07 11.45 10.92
C MET A 200 12.57 11.46 10.65
N LEU A 201 11.72 11.10 11.62
CA LEU A 201 10.26 11.25 11.50
C LEU A 201 9.84 12.72 11.47
N ASP A 202 10.66 13.64 11.99
CA ASP A 202 10.33 15.07 12.06
C ASP A 202 10.81 15.85 10.82
N LEU A 203 11.68 15.24 9.99
CA LEU A 203 12.21 15.88 8.79
C LEU A 203 11.09 16.23 7.80
N PRO A 204 11.00 17.49 7.32
CA PRO A 204 9.93 17.91 6.43
C PRO A 204 9.91 17.09 5.13
N ALA A 205 8.70 16.84 4.61
CA ALA A 205 8.53 16.29 3.27
C ALA A 205 8.01 17.37 2.35
N ALA A 206 8.38 17.31 1.06
CA ALA A 206 7.77 18.16 0.06
C ALA A 206 6.25 17.86 0.00
N PRO A 207 5.38 18.88 0.07
CA PRO A 207 3.96 18.70 -0.10
C PRO A 207 3.65 18.16 -1.50
N HIS A 208 2.46 17.58 -1.65
CA HIS A 208 2.01 17.06 -2.94
C HIS A 208 0.73 17.77 -3.38
N GLN A 209 0.54 17.88 -4.69
CA GLN A 209 -0.69 18.43 -5.24
C GLN A 209 -1.71 17.30 -5.38
N SER A 210 -2.85 17.44 -4.71
CA SER A 210 -3.95 16.48 -4.81
C SER A 210 -4.64 16.58 -6.17
N GLN A 211 -5.46 15.57 -6.51
CA GLN A 211 -6.32 15.62 -7.70
C GLN A 211 -7.30 16.81 -7.69
N ARG A 212 -7.60 17.36 -6.51
CA ARG A 212 -8.44 18.56 -6.34
C ARG A 212 -7.65 19.85 -6.50
N ARG A 213 -6.38 19.76 -6.92
CA ARG A 213 -5.42 20.88 -7.06
C ARG A 213 -5.17 21.62 -5.75
N THR A 214 -5.41 20.96 -4.61
CA THR A 214 -5.06 21.46 -3.28
C THR A 214 -3.68 20.96 -2.91
N GLU A 215 -2.85 21.83 -2.34
CA GLU A 215 -1.56 21.43 -1.78
C GLU A 215 -1.80 20.75 -0.43
N GLU A 216 -1.37 19.51 -0.31
CA GLU A 216 -1.59 18.69 0.88
C GLU A 216 -0.27 18.22 1.47
N ALA A 217 -0.20 18.21 2.80
CA ALA A 217 0.94 17.71 3.54
C ALA A 217 1.22 16.25 3.15
N SER A 218 2.47 15.97 2.77
CA SER A 218 2.93 14.63 2.44
C SER A 218 3.61 14.00 3.65
N ALA A 219 3.41 12.69 3.85
CA ALA A 219 4.21 11.94 4.81
C ALA A 219 5.68 11.86 4.37
N GLY A 220 5.94 11.82 3.05
CA GLY A 220 7.27 11.55 2.50
C GLY A 220 7.69 10.08 2.60
N LEU A 221 8.50 9.64 1.64
CA LEU A 221 8.99 8.25 1.58
C LEU A 221 9.91 7.89 2.73
N HIS A 222 10.68 8.86 3.25
CA HIS A 222 11.59 8.65 4.36
C HIS A 222 10.84 8.26 5.64
N ARG A 223 9.73 8.94 5.99
CA ARG A 223 8.94 8.57 7.17
C ARG A 223 8.41 7.15 7.09
N ILE A 224 7.91 6.73 5.91
CA ILE A 224 7.43 5.36 5.71
C ILE A 224 8.57 4.35 5.88
N ALA A 225 9.77 4.67 5.37
CA ALA A 225 10.95 3.82 5.53
C ALA A 225 11.40 3.73 7.01
N VAL A 226 11.43 4.85 7.74
CA VAL A 226 11.71 4.87 9.19
C VAL A 226 10.67 4.04 9.95
N VAL A 227 9.39 4.20 9.65
CA VAL A 227 8.31 3.41 10.27
C VAL A 227 8.51 1.92 10.06
N ASN A 228 8.96 1.49 8.88
CA ASN A 228 9.24 0.07 8.65
C ASN A 228 10.40 -0.42 9.51
N VAL A 229 11.50 0.34 9.63
CA VAL A 229 12.65 -0.02 10.49
C VAL A 229 12.22 -0.09 11.97
N LEU A 230 11.57 0.97 12.48
CA LEU A 230 11.07 1.00 13.86
C LEU A 230 10.01 -0.08 14.10
N GLY A 231 9.19 -0.36 13.10
CA GLY A 231 8.17 -1.41 13.11
C GLY A 231 8.75 -2.81 13.23
N GLN A 232 9.86 -3.09 12.58
CA GLN A 232 10.59 -4.35 12.72
C GLN A 232 11.17 -4.49 14.13
N LEU A 233 11.74 -3.41 14.70
CA LEU A 233 12.26 -3.41 16.07
C LEU A 233 11.15 -3.62 17.11
N LEU A 234 10.03 -2.90 16.99
CA LEU A 234 8.82 -3.14 17.81
C LEU A 234 8.28 -4.56 17.61
N GLY A 235 8.34 -5.03 16.37
CA GLY A 235 7.99 -6.37 15.92
C GLY A 235 8.93 -7.46 16.43
N ALA A 236 10.07 -7.14 17.05
CA ALA A 236 11.04 -8.14 17.52
C ALA A 236 10.66 -8.75 18.87
N GLY A 237 10.05 -7.97 19.77
CA GLY A 237 9.61 -8.45 21.10
C GLY A 237 10.78 -8.91 21.96
N CYS A 238 11.93 -8.30 21.73
CA CYS A 238 13.16 -8.50 22.49
C CYS A 238 13.17 -7.49 23.65
N PRO A 239 13.27 -7.93 24.92
CA PRO A 239 13.23 -7.03 26.08
C PRO A 239 14.25 -5.88 26.02
N ALA A 240 15.47 -6.16 25.53
CA ALA A 240 16.51 -5.13 25.35
C ALA A 240 16.09 -4.04 24.35
N ILE A 241 15.44 -4.43 23.25
CA ILE A 241 14.99 -3.51 22.19
C ILE A 241 13.76 -2.73 22.68
N ASP A 242 12.80 -3.43 23.29
CA ASP A 242 11.57 -2.85 23.83
C ASP A 242 11.86 -1.71 24.82
N GLY A 243 12.80 -1.93 25.76
CA GLY A 243 13.19 -0.90 26.73
C GLY A 243 13.70 0.39 26.07
N LEU A 244 14.54 0.27 25.04
CA LEU A 244 15.11 1.43 24.34
C LEU A 244 14.08 2.15 23.46
N LEU A 245 13.16 1.42 22.82
CA LEU A 245 12.04 2.00 22.09
C LEU A 245 11.10 2.80 23.01
N LEU A 246 10.86 2.30 24.23
CA LEU A 246 10.02 2.97 25.22
C LEU A 246 10.66 4.24 25.76
N ILE A 247 11.98 4.24 26.03
CA ILE A 247 12.73 5.44 26.46
C ILE A 247 12.61 6.55 25.42
N GLN A 248 12.60 6.22 24.12
CA GLN A 248 12.45 7.19 23.03
C GLN A 248 10.98 7.48 22.65
N ALA A 249 10.02 7.00 23.45
CA ALA A 249 8.57 7.16 23.23
C ALA A 249 8.10 6.75 21.81
N VAL A 250 8.77 5.77 21.19
CA VAL A 250 8.47 5.33 19.82
C VAL A 250 7.01 4.92 19.65
N PRO A 251 6.40 4.11 20.54
CA PRO A 251 5.00 3.71 20.38
C PRO A 251 4.04 4.89 20.25
N SER A 252 4.11 5.85 21.16
CA SER A 252 3.24 7.03 21.16
C SER A 252 3.44 7.88 19.91
N ARG A 253 4.69 8.01 19.43
CA ARG A 253 5.00 8.75 18.19
C ARG A 253 4.39 8.07 16.96
N LEU A 254 4.49 6.74 16.86
CA LEU A 254 3.90 5.99 15.75
C LEU A 254 2.37 6.07 15.76
N ILE A 255 1.74 6.03 16.95
CA ILE A 255 0.29 6.21 17.08
C ILE A 255 -0.12 7.61 16.61
N ALA A 256 0.57 8.67 17.04
CA ALA A 256 0.28 10.03 16.59
C ALA A 256 0.44 10.16 15.06
N LEU A 257 1.51 9.58 14.51
CA LEU A 257 1.81 9.60 13.07
C LEU A 257 0.72 8.91 12.23
N PHE A 258 0.07 7.88 12.76
CA PHE A 258 -1.01 7.16 12.07
C PHE A 258 -2.18 8.08 11.69
N PHE A 259 -2.55 8.99 12.59
CA PHE A 259 -3.66 9.91 12.41
C PHE A 259 -3.27 11.23 11.74
N GLN A 260 -1.97 11.54 11.64
CA GLN A 260 -1.47 12.83 11.16
C GLN A 260 -1.72 13.08 9.66
N TYR A 261 -1.72 12.03 8.83
CA TYR A 261 -1.84 12.15 7.36
C TYR A 261 -3.03 11.36 6.82
N PRO A 262 -4.27 11.87 6.92
CA PRO A 262 -5.50 11.10 6.67
C PRO A 262 -5.61 10.41 5.31
N TRP A 263 -4.89 10.89 4.30
CA TRP A 263 -4.95 10.40 2.92
C TRP A 263 -3.71 9.62 2.48
N ASN A 264 -2.81 9.24 3.40
CA ASN A 264 -1.60 8.49 3.09
C ASN A 264 -1.72 6.99 3.43
N SER A 265 -2.49 6.25 2.62
CA SER A 265 -2.79 4.84 2.87
C SER A 265 -1.54 3.95 3.02
N MET A 266 -0.42 4.30 2.36
CA MET A 266 0.85 3.58 2.48
C MET A 266 1.44 3.69 3.88
N LEU A 267 1.46 4.89 4.47
CA LEU A 267 1.88 5.11 5.85
C LEU A 267 0.97 4.37 6.83
N GLN A 268 -0.36 4.44 6.66
CA GLN A 268 -1.28 3.72 7.54
C GLN A 268 -1.17 2.21 7.41
N ALA A 269 -0.92 1.68 6.21
CA ALA A 269 -0.66 0.27 6.02
C ALA A 269 0.61 -0.18 6.77
N ALA A 270 1.70 0.59 6.69
CA ALA A 270 2.94 0.32 7.41
C ALA A 270 2.71 0.34 8.93
N LEU A 271 2.12 1.42 9.47
CA LEU A 271 1.85 1.55 10.90
C LEU A 271 0.86 0.50 11.42
N CYS A 272 -0.19 0.17 10.66
CA CYS A 272 -1.12 -0.90 11.02
C CYS A 272 -0.41 -2.24 11.13
N LYS A 273 0.51 -2.58 10.20
CA LYS A 273 1.34 -3.79 10.31
C LYS A 273 2.19 -3.77 11.58
N CYS A 274 2.80 -2.63 11.92
CA CYS A 274 3.58 -2.47 13.14
C CYS A 274 2.73 -2.76 14.40
N PHE A 275 1.55 -2.14 14.49
CA PHE A 275 0.66 -2.33 15.64
C PHE A 275 0.17 -3.78 15.72
N LEU A 276 -0.23 -4.38 14.61
CA LEU A 276 -0.66 -5.79 14.61
C LEU A 276 0.46 -6.75 15.05
N ALA A 277 1.72 -6.50 14.65
CA ALA A 277 2.86 -7.30 15.08
C ALA A 277 3.16 -7.17 16.59
N VAL A 278 2.87 -6.02 17.19
CA VAL A 278 2.95 -5.86 18.65
C VAL A 278 1.76 -6.55 19.33
N LEU A 279 0.55 -6.36 18.82
CA LEU A 279 -0.68 -6.92 19.40
C LEU A 279 -0.73 -8.45 19.37
N ASP A 280 0.00 -9.09 18.44
CA ASP A 280 0.19 -10.54 18.41
C ASP A 280 0.94 -11.08 19.65
N ARG A 281 1.54 -10.19 20.46
CA ARG A 281 2.34 -10.51 21.66
C ARG A 281 1.90 -9.65 22.86
N PRO A 282 0.74 -9.96 23.45
CA PRO A 282 0.11 -9.14 24.49
C PRO A 282 0.95 -8.94 25.75
N GLY A 283 1.82 -9.89 26.10
CA GLY A 283 2.66 -9.82 27.31
C GLY A 283 3.89 -8.89 27.24
N THR A 284 4.11 -8.19 26.13
CA THR A 284 5.28 -7.30 25.97
C THR A 284 5.04 -5.92 26.60
N LEU A 285 6.11 -5.28 27.09
CA LEU A 285 6.04 -3.91 27.62
C LEU A 285 5.56 -2.91 26.56
N VAL A 286 5.99 -3.12 25.32
CA VAL A 286 5.57 -2.31 24.17
C VAL A 286 4.06 -2.46 23.91
N CYS A 287 3.50 -3.66 24.00
CA CYS A 287 2.05 -3.85 23.84
C CYS A 287 1.27 -3.07 24.91
N SER A 288 1.69 -3.22 26.17
CA SER A 288 1.10 -2.44 27.28
C SER A 288 1.17 -0.93 27.02
N ALA A 289 2.30 -0.42 26.52
CA ALA A 289 2.48 1.00 26.20
C ALA A 289 1.62 1.49 25.01
N ILE A 290 1.37 0.63 24.02
CA ILE A 290 0.46 0.97 22.90
C ILE A 290 -0.99 1.02 23.35
N LEU A 291 -1.38 0.19 24.31
CA LEU A 291 -2.76 0.08 24.79
C LEU A 291 -3.11 1.14 25.84
N ALA A 292 -2.17 1.45 26.73
CA ALA A 292 -2.43 2.26 27.91
C ALA A 292 -2.56 3.77 27.62
N GLY A 293 -3.36 4.44 28.48
CA GLY A 293 -3.42 5.89 28.56
C GLY A 293 -4.37 6.60 27.60
N GLY A 294 -4.53 7.90 27.81
CA GLY A 294 -5.46 8.75 27.05
C GLY A 294 -5.09 8.96 25.57
N THR A 295 -3.85 8.64 25.20
CA THR A 295 -3.36 8.66 23.81
C THR A 295 -2.99 7.27 23.30
N GLY A 296 -3.38 6.22 24.04
CA GLY A 296 -3.22 4.84 23.61
C GLY A 296 -4.04 4.56 22.35
N LEU A 297 -3.64 3.52 21.62
CA LEU A 297 -4.28 3.09 20.39
C LEU A 297 -5.79 2.82 20.55
N PRO A 298 -6.28 2.13 21.61
CA PRO A 298 -7.70 1.90 21.82
C PRO A 298 -8.48 3.22 21.97
N THR A 299 -7.97 4.14 22.78
CA THR A 299 -8.60 5.45 23.03
C THR A 299 -8.70 6.27 21.74
N LEU A 300 -7.64 6.35 20.95
CA LEU A 300 -7.64 7.11 19.70
C LEU A 300 -8.46 6.43 18.60
N CYS A 301 -8.43 5.10 18.50
CA CYS A 301 -9.33 4.35 17.62
C CYS A 301 -10.79 4.60 17.98
N ALA A 302 -11.14 4.61 19.27
CA ALA A 302 -12.49 4.87 19.74
C ALA A 302 -12.95 6.30 19.45
N LYS A 303 -12.10 7.29 19.74
CA LYS A 303 -12.38 8.71 19.44
C LYS A 303 -12.66 8.92 17.95
N VAL A 304 -11.69 8.57 17.12
CA VAL A 304 -11.75 8.83 15.68
C VAL A 304 -12.75 7.91 14.98
N GLY A 305 -12.91 6.68 15.48
CA GLY A 305 -13.96 5.75 15.05
C GLY A 305 -15.35 6.31 15.30
N SER A 306 -15.58 6.88 16.49
CA SER A 306 -16.86 7.53 16.83
C SER A 306 -17.14 8.70 15.90
N GLU A 307 -16.16 9.55 15.62
CA GLU A 307 -16.27 10.63 14.62
C GLU A 307 -16.61 10.07 13.22
N CYS A 308 -15.90 9.04 12.76
CA CYS A 308 -16.18 8.38 11.48
C CYS A 308 -17.61 7.82 11.40
N ALA A 309 -18.17 7.30 12.49
CA ALA A 309 -19.51 6.74 12.53
C ALA A 309 -20.62 7.79 12.34
N THR A 310 -20.31 9.08 12.55
CA THR A 310 -21.21 10.21 12.24
C THR A 310 -21.14 10.66 10.79
N LEU A 311 -20.09 10.27 10.06
CA LEU A 311 -19.86 10.65 8.67
C LEU A 311 -20.41 9.61 7.70
N VAL A 312 -20.90 10.09 6.55
CA VAL A 312 -21.16 9.26 5.37
C VAL A 312 -19.84 8.65 4.89
N MET A 313 -19.87 7.39 4.43
CA MET A 313 -18.66 6.63 4.07
C MET A 313 -17.71 7.38 3.11
N SER A 314 -18.24 8.12 2.14
CA SER A 314 -17.46 8.89 1.16
C SER A 314 -16.65 10.06 1.76
N ASN A 315 -17.03 10.53 2.95
CA ASN A 315 -16.44 11.69 3.61
C ASN A 315 -15.49 11.29 4.75
N ARG A 316 -15.32 9.99 4.99
CA ARG A 316 -14.43 9.50 6.04
C ARG A 316 -12.97 9.66 5.64
N PRO A 317 -12.07 9.88 6.62
CA PRO A 317 -10.64 9.88 6.36
C PRO A 317 -10.18 8.52 5.82
N GLY A 318 -9.11 8.52 5.01
CA GLY A 318 -8.59 7.32 4.36
C GLY A 318 -8.18 6.20 5.31
N TYR A 319 -7.89 6.53 6.58
CA TYR A 319 -7.56 5.53 7.60
C TYR A 319 -8.76 4.84 8.26
N ALA A 320 -10.00 5.21 7.95
CA ALA A 320 -11.20 4.69 8.63
C ALA A 320 -11.32 3.16 8.54
N GLY A 321 -10.92 2.56 7.40
CA GLY A 321 -10.86 1.11 7.25
C GLY A 321 -9.89 0.44 8.24
N TYR A 322 -8.73 1.06 8.46
CA TYR A 322 -7.73 0.56 9.41
C TYR A 322 -8.19 0.72 10.86
N ILE A 323 -8.94 1.77 11.21
CA ILE A 323 -9.55 1.92 12.54
C ILE A 323 -10.45 0.73 12.84
N VAL A 324 -11.33 0.35 11.90
CA VAL A 324 -12.22 -0.80 12.09
C VAL A 324 -11.42 -2.10 12.21
N LYS A 325 -10.38 -2.28 11.38
CA LYS A 325 -9.50 -3.45 11.47
C LYS A 325 -8.82 -3.55 12.83
N LEU A 326 -8.16 -2.49 13.29
CA LEU A 326 -7.46 -2.44 14.57
C LEU A 326 -8.42 -2.63 15.74
N SER A 327 -9.59 -1.98 15.70
CA SER A 327 -10.60 -2.10 16.76
C SER A 327 -11.15 -3.53 16.87
N LYS A 328 -11.42 -4.20 15.74
CA LYS A 328 -11.78 -5.62 15.76
C LYS A 328 -10.68 -6.49 16.37
N THR A 329 -9.42 -6.24 16.00
CA THR A 329 -8.28 -6.98 16.56
C THR A 329 -8.17 -6.76 18.06
N LEU A 330 -8.33 -5.53 18.54
CA LEU A 330 -8.31 -5.20 19.97
C LEU A 330 -9.45 -5.88 20.74
N GLN A 331 -10.67 -5.90 20.19
CA GLN A 331 -11.80 -6.59 20.79
C GLN A 331 -11.54 -8.09 20.92
N VAL A 332 -11.12 -8.74 19.84
CA VAL A 332 -10.77 -10.18 19.83
C VAL A 332 -9.60 -10.48 20.78
N LEU A 333 -8.62 -9.57 20.89
CA LEU A 333 -7.50 -9.76 21.79
C LEU A 333 -7.93 -9.62 23.27
N GLY A 334 -8.78 -8.65 23.60
CA GLY A 334 -9.33 -8.50 24.95
C GLY A 334 -10.21 -9.68 25.38
N GLU A 335 -10.91 -10.33 24.45
CA GLU A 335 -11.65 -11.57 24.75
C GLU A 335 -10.72 -12.76 25.10
N LYS A 336 -9.49 -12.75 24.58
CA LYS A 336 -8.52 -13.86 24.74
C LYS A 336 -7.52 -13.63 25.85
N ASP A 337 -7.19 -12.39 26.16
CA ASP A 337 -6.16 -12.01 27.12
C ASP A 337 -6.72 -11.05 28.17
N ALA A 338 -6.77 -11.52 29.43
CA ALA A 338 -7.34 -10.78 30.54
C ALA A 338 -6.55 -9.48 30.84
N SER A 339 -5.22 -9.49 30.69
CA SER A 339 -4.39 -8.31 30.94
C SER A 339 -4.63 -7.22 29.89
N VAL A 340 -4.82 -7.63 28.62
CA VAL A 340 -5.24 -6.71 27.56
C VAL A 340 -6.63 -6.17 27.85
N ASN A 341 -7.58 -7.02 28.24
CA ASN A 341 -8.92 -6.57 28.58
C ASN A 341 -8.90 -5.51 29.68
N GLU A 342 -8.14 -5.74 30.76
CA GLU A 342 -7.99 -4.76 31.84
C GLU A 342 -7.49 -3.40 31.31
N LEU A 343 -6.47 -3.39 30.44
CA LEU A 343 -5.98 -2.16 29.81
C LEU A 343 -7.03 -1.49 28.92
N LEU A 344 -7.82 -2.27 28.18
CA LEU A 344 -8.89 -1.76 27.34
C LEU A 344 -10.01 -1.12 28.18
N GLN A 345 -10.37 -1.73 29.31
CA GLN A 345 -11.41 -1.21 30.21
C GLN A 345 -10.99 0.10 30.93
N GLN A 346 -9.71 0.47 30.91
CA GLN A 346 -9.25 1.77 31.46
C GLN A 346 -9.64 2.96 30.58
N SER A 347 -10.06 2.73 29.33
CA SER A 347 -10.45 3.79 28.40
C SER A 347 -11.97 3.88 28.30
N ASP A 348 -12.57 4.88 28.94
CA ASP A 348 -14.03 5.12 28.87
C ASP A 348 -14.50 5.27 27.42
N GLN A 349 -13.69 5.92 26.57
CA GLN A 349 -14.00 6.08 25.15
C GLN A 349 -14.06 4.72 24.45
N TRP A 350 -13.11 3.83 24.74
CA TRP A 350 -13.09 2.48 24.20
C TRP A 350 -14.31 1.67 24.66
N VAL A 351 -14.63 1.69 25.94
CA VAL A 351 -15.75 0.95 26.52
C VAL A 351 -17.08 1.35 25.85
N ILE A 352 -17.30 2.65 25.62
CA ILE A 352 -18.50 3.15 24.93
C ILE A 352 -18.49 2.75 23.45
N PHE A 353 -17.34 2.89 22.79
CA PHE A 353 -17.22 2.66 21.35
C PHE A 353 -17.36 1.17 20.97
N ALA A 354 -16.69 0.29 21.72
CA ALA A 354 -16.60 -1.15 21.47
C ALA A 354 -17.61 -1.98 22.28
N GLY A 355 -18.38 -1.35 23.16
CA GLY A 355 -19.42 -2.00 23.96
C GLY A 355 -20.52 -2.64 23.12
N VAL A 356 -21.43 -3.35 23.81
CA VAL A 356 -22.62 -3.96 23.17
C VAL A 356 -23.43 -2.86 22.50
N ASP A 357 -23.72 -3.02 21.20
CA ASP A 357 -24.37 -2.02 20.34
C ASP A 357 -23.61 -0.68 20.20
N GLY A 358 -22.32 -0.65 20.56
CA GLY A 358 -21.45 0.51 20.40
C GLY A 358 -21.23 0.89 18.93
N LEU A 359 -20.70 2.10 18.69
CA LEU A 359 -20.49 2.63 17.34
C LEU A 359 -19.56 1.78 16.48
N LEU A 360 -18.70 0.96 17.09
CA LEU A 360 -17.90 -0.03 16.37
C LEU A 360 -18.79 -1.01 15.60
N SER A 361 -19.84 -1.56 16.23
CA SER A 361 -20.74 -2.53 15.60
C SER A 361 -21.37 -1.98 14.32
N LYS A 362 -21.84 -0.73 14.35
CA LYS A 362 -22.34 0.01 13.18
C LYS A 362 -21.29 0.10 12.06
N LEU A 363 -20.07 0.54 12.39
CA LEU A 363 -18.98 0.64 11.41
C LEU A 363 -18.61 -0.72 10.80
N VAL A 364 -18.66 -1.78 11.60
CA VAL A 364 -18.44 -3.15 11.14
C VAL A 364 -19.53 -3.56 10.15
N THR A 365 -20.80 -3.32 10.47
CA THR A 365 -21.93 -3.68 9.61
C THR A 365 -21.90 -2.95 8.26
N GLU A 366 -21.50 -1.67 8.26
CA GLU A 366 -21.32 -0.89 7.03
C GLU A 366 -20.18 -1.42 6.15
N GLN A 367 -19.19 -2.10 6.74
CA GLN A 367 -18.13 -2.78 6.00
C GLN A 367 -18.48 -4.20 5.56
N THR A 368 -19.48 -4.84 6.19
CA THR A 368 -20.00 -6.15 5.76
C THR A 368 -20.97 -5.97 4.59
N GLY A 369 -20.39 -5.79 3.42
CA GLY A 369 -21.02 -5.77 2.10
C GLY A 369 -19.90 -5.96 1.07
N HIS A 370 -20.15 -6.62 -0.05
CA HIS A 370 -19.14 -6.68 -1.10
C HIS A 370 -18.85 -5.25 -1.58
N LEU A 371 -17.65 -4.77 -1.23
CA LEU A 371 -16.99 -3.55 -1.69
C LEU A 371 -17.82 -2.25 -1.61
N GLY A 372 -17.54 -1.41 -0.60
CA GLY A 372 -17.63 0.04 -0.76
C GLY A 372 -18.97 0.73 -0.47
N GLY A 373 -19.92 0.08 0.21
CA GLY A 373 -21.16 0.72 0.63
C GLY A 373 -22.35 -0.24 0.69
N PRO A 374 -23.55 0.26 1.05
CA PRO A 374 -24.75 -0.55 0.99
C PRO A 374 -24.96 -1.07 -0.43
N LYS A 375 -25.45 -2.32 -0.56
CA LYS A 375 -25.79 -2.93 -1.85
C LYS A 375 -26.63 -1.95 -2.66
N PRO A 376 -26.28 -1.67 -3.94
CA PRO A 376 -27.18 -0.92 -4.80
C PRO A 376 -28.52 -1.66 -4.81
N VAL A 377 -29.58 -0.96 -4.40
CA VAL A 377 -30.94 -1.46 -4.57
C VAL A 377 -31.10 -1.64 -6.07
N LEU A 378 -31.32 -2.88 -6.52
CA LEU A 378 -31.64 -3.18 -7.90
C LEU A 378 -32.89 -2.36 -8.29
N ALA A 379 -32.67 -1.18 -8.85
CA ALA A 379 -33.68 -0.50 -9.63
C ALA A 379 -34.03 -1.49 -10.74
N ARG A 380 -35.30 -1.90 -10.79
CA ARG A 380 -35.84 -2.82 -11.79
C ARG A 380 -35.26 -2.45 -13.16
N SER A 381 -34.52 -3.40 -13.74
CA SER A 381 -34.02 -3.46 -15.10
C SER A 381 -34.73 -2.51 -16.07
N MET A 382 -34.12 -1.36 -16.35
CA MET A 382 -34.41 -0.61 -17.57
C MET A 382 -33.40 -1.01 -18.63
N ALA A 383 -33.72 -2.08 -19.35
CA ALA A 383 -33.24 -2.33 -20.71
C ALA A 383 -34.35 -3.11 -21.42
N PRO A 384 -34.84 -2.56 -22.55
CA PRO A 384 -34.34 -3.08 -23.80
C PRO A 384 -33.97 -1.92 -24.73
N PHE A 385 -32.67 -1.62 -24.82
CA PHE A 385 -32.12 -0.73 -25.86
C PHE A 385 -31.34 -1.50 -26.94
N PHE A 386 -31.36 -2.84 -26.91
CA PHE A 386 -30.82 -3.68 -27.96
C PHE A 386 -31.75 -4.87 -28.22
N GLN A 387 -32.78 -4.66 -29.04
CA GLN A 387 -33.35 -5.73 -29.84
C GLN A 387 -33.12 -5.36 -31.31
N ASN A 388 -32.19 -6.10 -31.92
CA ASN A 388 -32.04 -6.17 -33.36
C ASN A 388 -33.37 -6.58 -33.98
N ASN A 389 -33.89 -5.76 -34.89
CA ASN A 389 -35.06 -6.09 -35.71
C ASN A 389 -34.55 -6.44 -37.12
N PRO A 390 -34.50 -7.72 -37.54
CA PRO A 390 -34.29 -8.07 -38.92
C PRO A 390 -35.66 -8.10 -39.63
N GLY A 391 -35.81 -7.24 -40.64
CA GLY A 391 -36.88 -7.38 -41.64
C GLY A 391 -38.07 -6.45 -41.44
N SER A 392 -38.09 -5.38 -42.22
CA SER A 392 -39.33 -4.82 -42.76
C SER A 392 -38.99 -3.96 -43.98
N CYS A 393 -39.33 -4.51 -45.15
CA CYS A 393 -39.40 -3.76 -46.40
C CYS A 393 -40.49 -2.67 -46.31
N ARG A 394 -40.21 -1.54 -46.96
CA ARG A 394 -41.11 -0.50 -47.49
C ARG A 394 -42.62 -0.75 -47.32
N THR A 395 -43.36 0.25 -46.84
CA THR A 395 -44.13 1.22 -47.66
C THR A 395 -44.88 2.22 -46.77
N ASP A 396 -44.98 3.46 -47.27
CA ASP A 396 -46.01 4.48 -47.00
C ASP A 396 -45.94 5.37 -45.74
N ASP A 397 -45.32 6.53 -45.94
CA ASP A 397 -45.74 7.87 -45.47
C ASP A 397 -47.19 8.21 -45.94
N PRO A 398 -47.85 9.34 -45.54
CA PRO A 398 -47.46 10.44 -44.63
C PRO A 398 -48.65 10.99 -43.75
N PHE A 399 -48.40 12.13 -43.07
CA PHE A 399 -49.35 13.16 -42.59
C PHE A 399 -50.10 12.93 -41.25
N LEU A 400 -49.79 13.75 -40.22
CA LEU A 400 -50.52 15.00 -39.93
C LEU A 400 -50.02 15.73 -38.66
N PHE A 401 -50.08 17.05 -38.79
CA PHE A 401 -49.71 18.16 -37.91
C PHE A 401 -50.62 18.38 -36.68
N LYS A 402 -50.06 19.13 -35.70
CA LYS A 402 -50.72 20.04 -34.69
C LYS A 402 -51.45 19.34 -33.52
N SER A 403 -51.52 19.86 -32.29
CA SER A 403 -51.17 21.16 -31.69
C SER A 403 -51.27 21.08 -30.15
N ASN A 404 -50.65 22.04 -29.47
CA ASN A 404 -50.76 22.38 -28.04
C ASN A 404 -52.20 22.45 -27.49
N ASP A 405 -52.32 22.18 -26.19
CA ASP A 405 -52.95 23.00 -25.12
C ASP A 405 -53.38 22.07 -23.96
N ALA A 406 -52.78 22.13 -22.76
CA ALA A 406 -53.04 23.08 -21.66
C ALA A 406 -54.29 22.75 -20.80
N PHE A 407 -54.00 22.52 -19.50
CA PHE A 407 -54.82 22.78 -18.30
C PHE A 407 -55.97 21.86 -17.81
N ASN A 408 -55.88 21.60 -16.48
CA ASN A 408 -56.90 21.29 -15.46
C ASN A 408 -57.72 19.99 -15.54
N SER A 409 -57.44 19.05 -14.63
CA SER A 409 -57.98 19.00 -13.25
C SER A 409 -57.34 17.85 -12.47
#